data_AF-A0A7J6ADT8-F1
#
_entry.id   AF-A0A7J6ADT8-F1
#
_cell.length_a   1.000
_cell.length_b   1.000
_cell.length_c   1.000
_cell.angle_alpha   90.00
_cell.angle_beta   90.00
_cell.angle_gamma   90.00
#
_symmetry.space_group_name_H-M   'P 1'
#
loop_
_entity.id
_entity.type
_entity.pdbx_description
1 polymer ?
#
loop_
_entity_poly.entity_id
_entity_poly.type
_entity_poly.pdbx_seq_one_letter_code
_entity_poly.pdbx_strand_id
1 'polypeptide(L)'
;MYIAVILENFSVATEESAEPLSEDDFEMFYEVWERFDPNATQFVEYDKLSDFADVLDPPLRIPKPNKIQLIAMDLPMVSGDRIHCLDILFAFTLRVLGEEGEMDALRGQMEERFMASNPSKVSYEPITTTLRRKQEEMSAIIIQRAFRHYRMRVTIKKASDMYRQRLQDNGESLPVKEVLMIGKFPENSASDKTDMTPSSASPPSYNSVAKSEKDKYEKERREKENSTKDTRERKK
;
A
#
# COMPACT_ATOMS: atom_id res chain seq x y z
N MET A 1 -46.46 -8.52 -28.70
CA MET A 1 -45.46 -9.28 -27.93
C MET A 1 -44.17 -9.53 -28.70
N TYR A 2 -44.19 -9.66 -30.04
CA TYR A 2 -42.97 -9.88 -30.82
C TYR A 2 -42.02 -8.67 -30.92
N ILE A 3 -42.56 -7.44 -31.01
CA ILE A 3 -41.73 -6.22 -31.11
C ILE A 3 -40.94 -5.95 -29.81
N ALA A 4 -41.52 -6.26 -28.65
CA ALA A 4 -40.86 -6.10 -27.35
C ALA A 4 -39.67 -7.07 -27.19
N VAL A 5 -39.85 -8.33 -27.57
CA VAL A 5 -38.78 -9.36 -27.54
C VAL A 5 -37.66 -9.04 -28.53
N ILE A 6 -37.97 -8.45 -29.69
CA ILE A 6 -36.95 -8.03 -30.67
C ILE A 6 -36.14 -6.84 -30.16
N LEU A 7 -36.79 -5.84 -29.54
CA LEU A 7 -36.09 -4.69 -28.96
C LEU A 7 -35.21 -5.08 -27.76
N GLU A 8 -35.64 -6.03 -26.95
CA GLU A 8 -34.85 -6.59 -25.84
C GLU A 8 -33.60 -7.33 -26.37
N ASN A 9 -33.75 -8.16 -27.41
CA ASN A 9 -32.60 -8.82 -28.01
C ASN A 9 -31.68 -7.85 -28.77
N PHE A 10 -32.21 -6.77 -29.35
CA PHE A 10 -31.38 -5.74 -29.99
C PHE A 10 -30.64 -4.91 -28.96
N SER A 11 -31.25 -4.57 -27.80
CA SER A 11 -30.58 -3.84 -26.73
C SER A 11 -29.51 -4.70 -26.05
N VAL A 12 -29.79 -6.00 -25.81
CA VAL A 12 -28.81 -6.96 -25.25
C VAL A 12 -27.65 -7.19 -26.23
N ALA A 13 -27.91 -7.33 -27.54
CA ALA A 13 -26.85 -7.50 -28.54
C ALA A 13 -26.00 -6.24 -28.76
N THR A 14 -26.54 -5.04 -28.51
CA THR A 14 -25.75 -3.80 -28.55
C THR A 14 -24.99 -3.52 -27.26
N GLU A 15 -25.49 -3.92 -26.09
CA GLU A 15 -24.76 -3.80 -24.81
C GLU A 15 -23.58 -4.77 -24.72
N GLU A 16 -23.66 -5.95 -25.34
CA GLU A 16 -22.59 -6.97 -25.30
C GLU A 16 -21.44 -6.71 -26.31
N SER A 17 -21.54 -5.70 -27.19
CA SER A 17 -20.52 -5.44 -28.24
C SER A 17 -19.77 -4.10 -28.15
N ALA A 18 -20.05 -3.28 -27.14
CA ALA A 18 -19.22 -2.11 -26.89
C ALA A 18 -17.99 -2.55 -26.08
N GLU A 19 -16.84 -2.65 -26.74
CA GLU A 19 -15.55 -2.75 -26.04
C GLU A 19 -15.48 -1.60 -25.02
N PRO A 20 -15.28 -1.87 -23.71
CA PRO A 20 -15.39 -0.82 -22.68
C PRO A 20 -14.27 0.22 -22.77
N LEU A 21 -13.24 -0.07 -23.58
CA LEU A 21 -12.09 0.77 -23.87
C LEU A 21 -11.82 0.72 -25.36
N SER A 22 -11.66 1.87 -25.97
CA SER A 22 -11.34 2.07 -27.38
C SER A 22 -9.87 2.49 -27.58
N GLU A 23 -9.38 2.49 -28.82
CA GLU A 23 -8.04 3.00 -29.15
C GLU A 23 -7.86 4.48 -28.76
N ASP A 24 -8.91 5.29 -28.93
CA ASP A 24 -8.93 6.71 -28.54
C ASP A 24 -8.65 6.90 -27.03
N ASP A 25 -9.12 5.99 -26.18
CA ASP A 25 -8.87 6.04 -24.72
C ASP A 25 -7.38 5.83 -24.40
N PHE A 26 -6.70 4.97 -25.16
CA PHE A 26 -5.26 4.73 -25.04
C PHE A 26 -4.45 5.90 -25.59
N GLU A 27 -4.86 6.48 -26.72
CA GLU A 27 -4.22 7.69 -27.26
C GLU A 27 -4.33 8.86 -26.28
N MET A 28 -5.52 9.09 -25.72
CA MET A 28 -5.75 10.11 -24.68
C MET A 28 -4.85 9.88 -23.45
N PHE A 29 -4.72 8.62 -23.00
CA PHE A 29 -3.83 8.29 -21.89
C PHE A 29 -2.38 8.72 -22.17
N TYR A 30 -1.86 8.40 -23.36
CA TYR A 30 -0.48 8.74 -23.71
C TYR A 30 -0.28 10.24 -23.97
N GLU A 31 -1.29 10.94 -24.49
CA GLU A 31 -1.26 12.40 -24.65
C GLU A 31 -1.15 13.10 -23.27
N VAL A 32 -1.93 12.65 -22.28
CA VAL A 32 -1.82 13.16 -20.92
C VAL A 32 -0.49 12.74 -20.30
N TRP A 33 -0.04 11.50 -20.52
CA TRP A 33 1.22 10.97 -19.99
C TRP A 33 2.43 11.83 -20.40
N GLU A 34 2.51 12.26 -21.65
CA GLU A 34 3.61 13.08 -22.16
C GLU A 34 3.80 14.38 -21.35
N ARG A 35 2.72 14.92 -20.78
CA ARG A 35 2.77 16.12 -19.92
C ARG A 35 3.40 15.84 -18.55
N PHE A 36 3.34 14.59 -18.08
CA PHE A 36 3.90 14.15 -16.80
C PHE A 36 5.30 13.53 -16.94
N ASP A 37 5.64 13.05 -18.14
CA ASP A 37 6.93 12.46 -18.49
C ASP A 37 7.47 13.00 -19.83
N PRO A 38 7.84 14.30 -19.90
CA PRO A 38 8.24 14.96 -21.15
C PRO A 38 9.57 14.44 -21.73
N ASN A 39 10.33 13.68 -20.95
CA ASN A 39 11.61 13.10 -21.37
C ASN A 39 11.46 11.63 -21.78
N ALA A 40 10.22 11.11 -21.87
CA ALA A 40 9.92 9.71 -22.21
C ALA A 40 10.70 8.70 -21.34
N THR A 41 10.82 8.99 -20.04
CA THR A 41 11.52 8.13 -19.08
C THR A 41 10.75 6.85 -18.76
N GLN A 42 9.46 6.79 -19.12
CA GLN A 42 8.49 5.75 -18.77
C GLN A 42 8.07 5.74 -17.30
N PHE A 43 8.47 6.75 -16.52
CA PHE A 43 8.18 6.82 -15.09
C PHE A 43 7.52 8.14 -14.70
N VAL A 44 6.62 8.06 -13.74
CA VAL A 44 6.09 9.23 -13.03
C VAL A 44 6.40 9.13 -11.54
N GLU A 45 6.67 10.27 -10.90
CA GLU A 45 6.80 10.35 -9.45
C GLU A 45 5.45 10.06 -8.77
N TYR A 46 5.48 9.29 -7.67
CA TYR A 46 4.29 8.89 -6.92
C TYR A 46 3.43 10.07 -6.47
N ASP A 47 4.06 11.18 -6.08
CA ASP A 47 3.34 12.38 -5.64
C ASP A 47 2.49 13.03 -6.75
N LYS A 48 2.84 12.81 -8.02
CA LYS A 48 2.10 13.33 -9.19
C LYS A 48 1.01 12.38 -9.69
N LEU A 49 0.98 11.12 -9.22
CA LEU A 49 0.02 10.11 -9.68
C LEU A 49 -1.44 10.54 -9.45
N SER A 50 -1.72 11.20 -8.33
CA SER A 50 -3.05 11.70 -7.99
C SER A 50 -3.55 12.79 -8.94
N ASP A 51 -2.64 13.65 -9.42
CA ASP A 51 -2.94 14.67 -10.43
C ASP A 51 -3.12 14.04 -11.80
N PHE A 52 -2.21 13.14 -12.19
CA PHE A 52 -2.29 12.40 -13.45
C PHE A 52 -3.65 11.69 -13.61
N ALA A 53 -4.05 10.93 -12.58
CA ALA A 53 -5.29 10.17 -12.62
C ALA A 53 -6.56 11.04 -12.71
N ASP A 54 -6.50 12.28 -12.21
CA ASP A 54 -7.63 13.22 -12.21
C ASP A 54 -7.78 13.98 -13.54
N VAL A 55 -6.71 14.12 -14.31
CA VAL A 55 -6.67 14.87 -15.57
C VAL A 55 -7.04 14.02 -16.78
N LEU A 56 -6.93 12.69 -16.69
CA LEU A 56 -7.44 11.79 -17.73
C LEU A 56 -8.94 12.00 -17.96
N ASP A 57 -9.42 11.62 -19.14
CA ASP A 57 -10.85 11.58 -19.44
C ASP A 57 -11.48 10.22 -19.04
N PRO A 58 -12.80 10.18 -18.78
CA PRO A 58 -13.51 8.92 -18.62
C PRO A 58 -13.34 8.04 -19.87
N PRO A 59 -13.23 6.70 -19.73
CA PRO A 59 -13.46 5.93 -18.49
C PRO A 59 -12.21 5.77 -17.61
N LEU A 60 -11.01 6.10 -18.11
CA LEU A 60 -9.75 5.90 -17.39
C LEU A 60 -9.56 6.85 -16.21
N ARG A 61 -10.18 8.03 -16.24
CA ARG A 61 -10.18 9.02 -15.16
C ARG A 61 -10.52 8.45 -13.79
N ILE A 62 -9.73 8.82 -12.79
CA ILE A 62 -10.01 8.61 -11.37
C ILE A 62 -10.08 9.98 -10.69
N PRO A 63 -11.27 10.58 -10.55
CA PRO A 63 -11.41 11.94 -10.07
C PRO A 63 -11.00 12.08 -8.60
N LYS A 64 -10.46 13.24 -8.21
CA LYS A 64 -10.16 13.50 -6.81
C LYS A 64 -11.43 13.58 -5.95
N PRO A 65 -11.37 13.16 -4.67
CA PRO A 65 -10.21 12.60 -3.96
C PRO A 65 -9.95 11.12 -4.31
N ASN A 66 -8.78 10.82 -4.86
CA ASN A 66 -8.45 9.50 -5.43
C ASN A 66 -7.31 8.75 -4.70
N LYS A 67 -6.67 9.35 -3.69
CA LYS A 67 -5.49 8.77 -3.04
C LYS A 67 -5.72 7.38 -2.47
N ILE A 68 -6.85 7.16 -1.80
CA ILE A 68 -7.16 5.84 -1.19
C ILE A 68 -7.31 4.78 -2.27
N GLN A 69 -7.97 5.12 -3.38
CA GLN A 69 -8.16 4.21 -4.50
C GLN A 69 -6.82 3.86 -5.18
N LEU A 70 -5.95 4.84 -5.41
CA LEU A 70 -4.60 4.61 -5.97
C LEU A 70 -3.68 3.79 -5.04
N ILE A 71 -3.85 3.93 -3.72
CA ILE A 71 -3.15 3.09 -2.74
C ILE A 71 -3.68 1.64 -2.81
N ALA A 72 -4.99 1.46 -2.97
CA ALA A 72 -5.63 0.14 -3.06
C ALA A 72 -5.29 -0.61 -4.36
N MET A 73 -4.87 0.09 -5.42
CA MET A 73 -4.38 -0.51 -6.66
C MET A 73 -3.01 -1.19 -6.54
N ASP A 74 -2.31 -1.02 -5.41
CA ASP A 74 -1.05 -1.70 -5.08
C ASP A 74 0.04 -1.62 -6.17
N LEU A 75 0.22 -0.43 -6.76
CA LEU A 75 1.12 -0.23 -7.90
C LEU A 75 2.58 -0.40 -7.47
N PRO A 76 3.40 -1.16 -8.21
CA PRO A 76 4.82 -1.33 -7.93
C PRO A 76 5.59 -0.01 -8.12
N MET A 77 6.55 0.23 -7.24
CA MET A 77 7.42 1.40 -7.23
C MET A 77 8.88 1.00 -7.35
N VAL A 78 9.61 1.72 -8.20
CA VAL A 78 11.07 1.64 -8.31
C VAL A 78 11.74 2.71 -7.45
N SER A 79 13.07 2.75 -7.46
CA SER A 79 13.85 3.75 -6.76
C SER A 79 13.47 5.19 -7.14
N GLY A 80 13.40 6.05 -6.11
CA GLY A 80 12.97 7.44 -6.22
C GLY A 80 11.46 7.65 -6.12
N ASP A 81 10.72 6.71 -5.52
CA ASP A 81 9.26 6.74 -5.40
C ASP A 81 8.59 6.97 -6.78
N ARG A 82 9.03 6.20 -7.79
CA ARG A 82 8.55 6.29 -9.18
C ARG A 82 7.76 5.05 -9.59
N ILE A 83 6.75 5.23 -10.42
CA ILE A 83 5.88 4.17 -10.93
C ILE A 83 5.96 4.13 -12.45
N HIS A 84 6.01 2.94 -13.02
CA HIS A 84 6.15 2.74 -14.46
C HIS A 84 4.81 2.99 -15.19
N CYS A 85 4.89 3.57 -16.39
CA CYS A 85 3.73 3.89 -17.24
C CYS A 85 2.80 2.70 -17.44
N LEU A 86 3.39 1.54 -17.76
CA LEU A 86 2.63 0.33 -18.06
C LEU A 86 1.88 -0.21 -16.84
N ASP A 87 2.45 -0.09 -15.64
CA ASP A 87 1.80 -0.54 -14.41
C ASP A 87 0.56 0.31 -14.11
N ILE A 88 0.64 1.62 -14.38
CA ILE A 88 -0.50 2.53 -14.22
C ILE A 88 -1.57 2.24 -15.27
N LEU A 89 -1.17 2.13 -16.54
CA LEU A 89 -2.08 1.85 -17.63
C LEU A 89 -2.84 0.56 -17.37
N PHE A 90 -2.13 -0.53 -17.06
CA PHE A 90 -2.73 -1.83 -16.76
C PHE A 90 -3.69 -1.75 -15.58
N ALA A 91 -3.31 -1.11 -14.46
CA ALA A 91 -4.19 -1.00 -13.30
C ALA A 91 -5.46 -0.18 -13.58
N PHE A 92 -5.36 0.86 -14.41
CA PHE A 92 -6.49 1.72 -14.74
C PHE A 92 -7.45 1.01 -15.70
N THR A 93 -6.93 0.27 -16.68
CA THR A 93 -7.77 -0.57 -17.54
C THR A 93 -8.42 -1.71 -16.77
N LEU A 94 -7.68 -2.33 -15.84
CA LEU A 94 -8.20 -3.37 -14.95
C LEU A 94 -9.45 -2.90 -14.20
N ARG A 95 -9.39 -1.66 -13.68
CA ARG A 95 -10.50 -1.05 -12.95
C ARG A 95 -11.74 -0.87 -13.82
N VAL A 96 -11.56 -0.51 -15.10
CA VAL A 96 -12.67 -0.26 -16.03
C VAL A 96 -13.28 -1.57 -16.51
N LEU A 97 -12.46 -2.56 -16.84
CA LEU A 97 -12.89 -3.84 -17.39
C LEU A 97 -13.43 -4.80 -16.33
N GLY A 98 -13.02 -4.66 -15.06
CA GLY A 98 -13.41 -5.57 -13.98
C GLY A 98 -12.65 -6.91 -14.02
N GLU A 99 -12.64 -7.66 -12.91
CA GLU A 99 -11.84 -8.89 -12.72
C GLU A 99 -12.31 -10.14 -13.51
N GLU A 100 -13.13 -9.99 -14.55
CA GLU A 100 -13.59 -11.14 -15.35
C GLU A 100 -12.53 -11.57 -16.38
N GLY A 101 -11.59 -12.40 -15.90
CA GLY A 101 -11.15 -13.58 -16.63
C GLY A 101 -10.44 -13.42 -17.98
N GLU A 102 -9.58 -12.43 -18.20
CA GLU A 102 -8.58 -12.43 -19.31
C GLU A 102 -7.37 -11.49 -19.04
N MET A 103 -7.10 -11.22 -17.76
CA MET A 103 -6.15 -10.17 -17.33
C MET A 103 -4.70 -10.41 -17.76
N ASP A 104 -4.25 -11.66 -17.72
CA ASP A 104 -2.90 -12.01 -18.12
C ASP A 104 -2.72 -11.83 -19.63
N ALA A 105 -3.76 -12.09 -20.42
CA ALA A 105 -3.75 -11.87 -21.87
C ALA A 105 -3.74 -10.37 -22.20
N LEU A 106 -4.56 -9.58 -21.51
CA LEU A 106 -4.55 -8.12 -21.65
C LEU A 106 -3.19 -7.52 -21.27
N ARG A 107 -2.60 -7.97 -20.17
CA ARG A 107 -1.26 -7.55 -19.76
C ARG A 107 -0.23 -7.84 -20.84
N GLY A 108 -0.24 -9.06 -21.38
CA GLY A 108 0.67 -9.46 -22.45
C GLY A 108 0.55 -8.60 -23.71
N GLN A 109 -0.68 -8.28 -24.13
CA GLN A 109 -0.92 -7.40 -25.29
C GLN A 109 -0.40 -5.97 -25.04
N MET A 110 -0.62 -5.43 -23.85
CA MET A 110 -0.11 -4.11 -23.47
C MET A 110 1.43 -4.11 -23.41
N GLU A 111 2.04 -5.14 -22.85
CA GLU A 111 3.50 -5.32 -22.82
C GLU A 111 4.10 -5.40 -24.22
N GLU A 112 3.48 -6.14 -25.14
CA GLU A 112 3.94 -6.27 -26.53
C GLU A 112 3.88 -4.93 -27.27
N ARG A 113 2.74 -4.23 -27.20
CA ARG A 113 2.56 -2.89 -27.80
C ARG A 113 3.57 -1.88 -27.22
N PHE A 114 3.83 -1.95 -25.93
CA PHE A 114 4.80 -1.07 -25.26
C PHE A 114 6.25 -1.36 -25.66
N MET A 115 6.64 -2.64 -25.72
CA MET A 115 7.99 -3.03 -26.16
C MET A 115 8.24 -2.70 -27.64
N ALA A 116 7.21 -2.79 -28.49
CA ALA A 116 7.30 -2.43 -29.90
C ALA A 116 7.55 -0.92 -30.10
N SER A 117 6.98 -0.08 -29.23
CA SER A 117 7.12 1.38 -29.28
C SER A 117 8.35 1.91 -28.53
N ASN A 118 8.95 1.12 -27.62
CA ASN A 118 10.13 1.55 -26.88
C ASN A 118 11.18 0.42 -26.70
N PRO A 119 12.12 0.28 -27.65
CA PRO A 119 13.13 -0.80 -27.62
C PRO A 119 14.24 -0.61 -26.57
N SER A 120 14.28 0.52 -25.87
CA SER A 120 15.28 0.79 -24.84
C SER A 120 14.86 0.22 -23.48
N LYS A 121 15.72 -0.61 -22.87
CA LYS A 121 15.50 -1.14 -21.52
C LYS A 121 16.08 -0.19 -20.48
N VAL A 122 15.25 0.66 -19.90
CA VAL A 122 15.53 1.21 -18.57
C VAL A 122 15.33 0.07 -17.56
N SER A 123 16.20 -0.03 -16.55
CA SER A 123 16.12 -1.09 -15.54
C SER A 123 14.84 -0.92 -14.71
N TYR A 124 13.88 -1.83 -14.89
CA TYR A 124 12.69 -1.97 -14.04
C TYR A 124 13.00 -2.92 -12.88
N GLU A 125 13.16 -2.35 -11.69
CA GLU A 125 13.39 -3.12 -10.46
C GLU A 125 12.48 -2.59 -9.34
N PRO A 126 11.30 -3.17 -9.14
CA PRO A 126 10.40 -2.78 -8.07
C PRO A 126 11.00 -3.04 -6.68
N ILE A 127 10.92 -2.05 -5.80
CA ILE A 127 11.41 -2.12 -4.42
C ILE A 127 10.29 -2.08 -3.38
N THR A 128 9.13 -1.51 -3.72
CA THR A 128 7.95 -1.40 -2.86
C THR A 128 6.69 -1.25 -3.72
N THR A 129 5.53 -1.02 -3.11
CA THR A 129 4.25 -0.75 -3.78
C THR A 129 3.54 0.43 -3.14
N THR A 130 2.48 0.98 -3.75
CA THR A 130 1.69 2.08 -3.16
C THR A 130 1.08 1.71 -1.81
N LEU A 131 0.57 0.48 -1.67
CA LEU A 131 0.01 -0.03 -0.42
C LEU A 131 1.09 -0.15 0.66
N ARG A 132 2.21 -0.80 0.33
CA ARG A 132 3.32 -0.99 1.25
C ARG A 132 3.95 0.34 1.67
N ARG A 133 4.16 1.27 0.72
CA ARG A 133 4.68 2.61 0.97
C ARG A 133 3.79 3.38 1.95
N LYS A 134 2.46 3.24 1.85
CA LYS A 134 1.53 3.84 2.81
C LYS A 134 1.68 3.24 4.20
N GLN A 135 1.80 1.92 4.30
CA GLN A 135 2.03 1.25 5.58
C GLN A 135 3.36 1.69 6.22
N GLU A 136 4.41 1.85 5.42
CA GLU A 136 5.72 2.35 5.85
C GLU A 136 5.63 3.80 6.37
N GLU A 137 4.90 4.67 5.68
CA GLU A 137 4.64 6.06 6.13
C GLU A 137 3.95 6.10 7.50
N MET A 138 2.88 5.30 7.67
CA MET A 138 2.15 5.22 8.94
C MET A 138 3.02 4.68 10.07
N SER A 139 3.84 3.66 9.77
CA SER A 139 4.80 3.09 10.72
C SER A 139 5.86 4.11 11.13
N ALA A 140 6.38 4.90 10.19
CA ALA A 140 7.33 5.96 10.46
C ALA A 140 6.73 7.03 11.40
N ILE A 141 5.47 7.42 11.19
CA ILE A 141 4.78 8.38 12.07
C ILE A 141 4.68 7.85 13.51
N ILE A 142 4.36 6.57 13.69
CA ILE A 142 4.27 5.94 15.02
C ILE A 142 5.63 5.98 15.74
N ILE A 143 6.70 5.59 15.05
CA ILE A 143 8.07 5.58 15.60
C ILE A 143 8.49 7.01 15.96
N GLN A 144 8.26 7.98 15.07
CA GLN A 144 8.59 9.38 15.30
C GLN A 144 7.84 9.95 16.51
N ARG A 145 6.54 9.66 16.65
CA ARG A 145 5.73 10.08 17.80
C ARG A 145 6.26 9.48 19.10
N ALA A 146 6.52 8.17 19.11
CA ALA A 146 7.08 7.49 20.29
C ALA A 146 8.43 8.09 20.69
N PHE A 147 9.32 8.33 19.73
CA PHE A 147 10.64 8.90 19.99
C PHE A 147 10.57 10.35 20.51
N ARG A 148 9.70 11.18 19.93
CA ARG A 148 9.47 12.56 20.42
C ARG A 148 8.96 12.55 21.86
N HIS A 149 7.99 11.69 22.20
CA HIS A 149 7.50 11.53 23.58
C HIS A 149 8.60 11.05 24.54
N TYR A 150 9.41 10.08 24.12
CA TYR A 150 10.54 9.62 24.91
C TYR A 150 11.53 10.76 25.20
N ARG A 151 11.93 11.53 24.18
CA ARG A 151 12.83 12.67 24.34
C ARG A 151 12.27 13.74 25.28
N MET A 152 10.98 14.02 25.20
CA MET A 152 10.30 14.94 26.12
C MET A 152 10.37 14.43 27.56
N ARG A 153 10.05 13.16 27.82
CA ARG A 153 10.13 12.56 29.17
C ARG A 153 11.54 12.61 29.74
N VAL A 154 12.55 12.30 28.93
CA VAL A 154 13.96 12.38 29.35
C VAL A 154 14.35 13.82 29.70
N THR A 155 13.93 14.80 28.90
CA THR A 155 14.24 16.22 29.12
C THR A 155 13.57 16.72 30.41
N ILE A 156 12.29 16.43 30.60
CA ILE A 156 11.54 16.78 31.81
C ILE A 156 12.17 16.13 33.05
N LYS A 157 12.53 14.84 32.97
CA LYS A 157 13.19 14.13 34.08
C LYS A 157 14.52 14.80 34.46
N LYS A 158 15.37 15.10 33.48
CA LYS A 158 16.64 15.81 33.72
C LYS A 158 16.43 17.18 34.37
N ALA A 159 15.47 17.96 33.88
CA ALA A 159 15.14 19.27 34.46
C ALA A 159 14.63 19.15 35.90
N SER A 160 13.78 18.15 36.16
CA SER A 160 13.26 17.86 37.52
C SER A 160 14.38 17.43 38.47
N ASP A 161 15.31 16.58 38.02
CA ASP A 161 16.43 16.12 38.84
C ASP A 161 17.42 17.26 39.13
N MET A 162 17.71 18.14 38.15
CA MET A 162 18.51 19.34 38.36
C MET A 162 17.87 20.32 39.35
N TYR A 163 16.55 20.51 39.26
CA TYR A 163 15.80 21.33 40.20
C TYR A 163 15.86 20.75 41.63
N ARG A 164 15.71 19.43 41.77
CA ARG A 164 15.81 18.74 43.06
C ARG A 164 17.20 18.86 43.69
N GLN A 165 18.26 18.75 42.88
CA GLN A 165 19.64 18.96 43.35
C GLN A 165 19.87 20.38 43.86
N ARG A 166 19.41 21.42 43.13
CA ARG A 166 19.52 22.82 43.60
C ARG A 166 18.78 23.08 44.91
N LEU A 167 17.62 22.46 45.11
CA LEU A 167 16.89 22.57 46.38
C LEU A 167 17.65 21.90 47.54
N GLN A 168 18.35 20.79 47.28
CA GLN A 168 19.16 20.12 48.30
C GLN A 168 20.43 20.91 48.65
N ASP A 169 21.09 21.53 47.66
CA ASP A 169 22.28 22.38 47.88
C ASP A 169 21.97 23.69 48.60
N ASN A 170 20.77 24.28 48.38
CA ASN A 170 20.39 25.55 48.99
C ASN A 170 19.76 25.43 50.39
N GLY A 171 19.67 24.23 50.97
CA GLY A 171 19.28 24.03 52.38
C GLY A 171 17.83 24.41 52.75
N GLU A 172 16.98 24.81 51.80
CA GLU A 172 15.57 25.13 52.06
C GLU A 172 14.70 23.88 51.90
N SER A 173 14.37 23.26 53.03
CA SER A 173 13.32 22.24 53.14
C SER A 173 11.93 22.89 52.96
N LEU A 174 11.30 22.72 51.80
CA LEU A 174 9.86 22.97 51.63
C LEU A 174 9.06 21.66 51.60
N PRO A 175 7.83 21.67 52.13
CA PRO A 175 7.13 20.46 52.54
C PRO A 175 6.70 19.63 51.34
N VAL A 176 6.95 18.34 51.47
CA VAL A 176 6.55 17.27 50.57
C VAL A 176 5.02 17.26 50.44
N LYS A 177 4.44 17.94 49.44
CA LYS A 177 3.13 17.53 48.88
C LYS A 177 2.64 18.15 47.57
N GLU A 178 3.19 19.23 47.02
CA GLU A 178 2.43 19.97 45.98
C GLU A 178 3.00 20.01 44.55
N VAL A 179 4.20 19.48 44.28
CA VAL A 179 4.84 19.66 42.95
C VAL A 179 4.60 18.49 41.97
N LEU A 180 3.91 17.41 42.38
CA LEU A 180 3.61 16.26 41.49
C LEU A 180 2.24 16.38 40.79
N MET A 181 1.84 17.57 40.35
CA MET A 181 0.57 17.82 39.66
C MET A 181 0.78 18.59 38.33
N ILE A 182 1.76 18.18 37.52
CA ILE A 182 1.80 18.57 36.11
C ILE A 182 2.00 17.30 35.29
N GLY A 183 0.88 16.65 34.96
CA GLY A 183 0.88 15.39 34.21
C GLY A 183 -0.47 14.69 34.14
N LYS A 184 -1.51 15.21 34.79
CA LYS A 184 -2.88 14.74 34.60
C LYS A 184 -3.51 15.52 33.44
N PHE A 185 -3.28 15.04 32.22
CA PHE A 185 -4.14 15.42 31.10
C PHE A 185 -5.58 14.98 31.43
N PRO A 186 -6.60 15.80 31.18
CA PRO A 186 -7.98 15.34 31.32
C PRO A 186 -8.26 14.32 30.20
N GLU A 187 -8.52 13.08 30.61
CA GLU A 187 -9.30 12.14 29.81
C GLU A 187 -10.70 12.72 29.62
N ASN A 188 -10.93 13.42 28.52
CA ASN A 188 -12.28 13.64 28.02
C ASN A 188 -12.74 12.35 27.31
N SER A 189 -13.19 11.37 28.10
CA SER A 189 -14.11 10.35 27.62
C SER A 189 -15.52 10.92 27.66
N ALA A 190 -16.05 11.33 26.51
CA ALA A 190 -17.49 11.48 26.34
C ALA A 190 -18.09 10.05 26.28
N SER A 191 -18.71 9.63 27.36
CA SER A 191 -19.57 8.46 27.39
C SER A 191 -20.94 8.85 26.83
N ASP A 192 -21.30 8.35 25.65
CA ASP A 192 -22.70 8.11 25.33
C ASP A 192 -22.97 6.62 25.46
N LYS A 193 -23.97 6.31 26.29
CA LYS A 193 -24.43 4.97 26.60
C LYS A 193 -25.43 4.54 25.52
N THR A 194 -25.20 3.38 24.91
CA THR A 194 -26.31 2.50 24.52
C THR A 194 -25.95 1.05 24.83
N ASP A 195 -27.00 0.34 25.21
CA ASP A 195 -27.07 -0.84 26.05
C ASP A 195 -26.76 -2.18 25.35
N MET A 196 -26.50 -3.17 26.22
CA MET A 196 -26.86 -4.60 26.13
C MET A 196 -25.91 -5.67 25.54
N THR A 197 -25.55 -6.57 26.48
CA THR A 197 -25.29 -8.03 26.42
C THR A 197 -23.85 -8.54 26.21
N PRO A 198 -23.29 -9.33 27.16
CA PRO A 198 -21.96 -9.92 27.02
C PRO A 198 -22.02 -11.29 26.33
N SER A 199 -21.19 -11.49 25.30
CA SER A 199 -20.95 -12.80 24.71
C SER A 199 -19.50 -13.19 24.92
N SER A 200 -19.31 -14.27 25.68
CA SER A 200 -18.01 -14.88 25.99
C SER A 200 -17.45 -15.58 24.75
N ALA A 201 -16.38 -15.04 24.17
CA ALA A 201 -15.52 -15.80 23.25
C ALA A 201 -14.07 -15.34 23.44
N SER A 202 -13.23 -16.23 24.00
CA SER A 202 -11.79 -16.04 24.13
C SER A 202 -11.12 -15.93 22.75
N PRO A 203 -10.05 -15.13 22.59
CA PRO A 203 -9.31 -15.05 21.33
C PRO A 203 -8.48 -16.33 21.09
N PRO A 204 -8.25 -16.73 19.82
CA PRO A 204 -7.46 -17.91 19.50
C PRO A 204 -5.96 -17.69 19.83
N SER A 205 -5.36 -18.74 20.40
CA SER A 205 -3.94 -18.79 20.79
C SER A 205 -3.02 -18.74 19.56
N TYR A 206 -2.06 -17.82 19.56
CA TYR A 206 -1.15 -17.48 18.46
C TYR A 206 0.01 -18.47 18.26
N ASN A 207 -0.21 -19.77 18.50
CA ASN A 207 0.86 -20.78 18.57
C ASN A 207 0.94 -21.75 17.36
N SER A 208 0.24 -21.48 16.26
CA SER A 208 0.23 -22.38 15.08
C SER A 208 1.15 -21.93 13.92
N VAL A 209 1.51 -20.65 13.81
CA VAL A 209 2.24 -20.12 12.64
C VAL A 209 3.75 -20.36 12.73
N ALA A 210 4.33 -20.38 13.93
CA ALA A 210 5.77 -20.61 14.10
C ALA A 210 6.20 -22.09 13.94
N LYS A 211 5.26 -23.04 13.94
CA LYS A 211 5.56 -24.47 13.74
C LYS A 211 5.60 -24.87 12.27
N SER A 212 4.75 -24.29 11.43
CA SER A 212 4.71 -24.62 10.00
C SER A 212 5.97 -24.18 9.25
N GLU A 213 6.56 -23.04 9.61
CA GLU A 213 7.80 -22.56 8.99
C GLU A 213 9.02 -23.41 9.36
N LYS A 214 9.08 -23.91 10.60
CA LYS A 214 10.20 -24.73 11.07
C LYS A 214 10.17 -26.13 10.45
N ASP A 215 8.98 -26.70 10.26
CA ASP A 215 8.81 -28.00 9.60
C ASP A 215 9.09 -27.92 8.08
N LYS A 216 8.76 -26.79 7.44
CA LYS A 216 9.06 -26.54 6.02
C LYS A 216 10.57 -26.43 5.79
N TYR A 217 11.30 -25.77 6.69
CA TYR A 217 12.76 -25.62 6.60
C TYR A 217 13.52 -26.93 6.87
N GLU A 218 13.03 -27.77 7.79
CA GLU A 218 13.64 -29.10 8.02
C GLU A 218 13.40 -30.07 6.86
N LYS A 219 12.23 -30.02 6.22
CA LYS A 219 11.91 -30.87 5.07
C LYS A 219 12.79 -30.55 3.86
N GLU A 220 12.99 -29.27 3.55
CA GLU A 220 13.89 -28.84 2.47
C GLU A 220 15.37 -29.19 2.73
N ARG A 221 15.80 -29.19 4.00
CA ARG A 221 17.17 -29.61 4.36
C ARG A 221 17.42 -31.10 4.13
N ARG A 222 16.44 -31.94 4.46
CA ARG A 222 16.53 -33.41 4.27
C ARG A 222 16.47 -33.81 2.79
N GLU A 223 15.69 -33.10 1.98
CA GLU A 223 15.62 -33.34 0.52
C GLU A 223 16.94 -32.96 -0.18
N LYS A 224 17.60 -31.88 0.24
CA LYS A 224 18.93 -31.49 -0.28
C LYS A 224 20.04 -32.48 0.13
N GLU A 225 20.01 -33.02 1.35
CA GLU A 225 20.99 -34.05 1.78
C GLU A 225 20.83 -35.37 1.02
N ASN A 226 19.60 -35.79 0.71
CA ASN A 226 19.35 -37.02 -0.06
C ASN A 226 19.75 -36.87 -1.54
N SER A 227 19.47 -35.72 -2.17
CA SER A 227 19.93 -35.38 -3.53
C SER A 227 21.46 -35.44 -3.68
N THR A 228 22.18 -35.00 -2.65
CA THR A 228 23.66 -34.96 -2.64
C THR A 228 24.28 -36.35 -2.43
N LYS A 229 23.57 -37.28 -1.79
CA LYS A 229 23.98 -38.68 -1.66
C LYS A 229 23.77 -39.47 -2.96
N ASP A 230 22.62 -39.27 -3.62
CA ASP A 230 22.24 -39.97 -4.85
C ASP A 230 23.17 -39.58 -6.03
N THR A 231 23.65 -38.33 -6.07
CA THR A 231 24.68 -37.89 -7.04
C THR A 231 26.08 -38.43 -6.75
N ARG A 232 26.37 -38.82 -5.51
CA ARG A 232 27.66 -39.43 -5.13
C ARG A 232 27.73 -40.93 -5.43
N GLU A 233 26.60 -41.63 -5.40
CA GLU A 233 26.53 -43.06 -5.74
C GLU A 233 26.53 -43.32 -7.26
N ARG A 234 26.06 -42.35 -8.07
CA ARG A 234 26.09 -42.46 -9.55
C ARG A 234 27.44 -42.14 -10.21
N LYS A 235 28.45 -41.75 -9.41
CA LYS A 235 29.81 -41.42 -9.88
C LYS A 235 30.89 -42.36 -9.35
N LYS A 236 30.51 -43.55 -8.87
CA LYS A 236 31.44 -44.65 -8.55
C LYS A 236 31.22 -45.82 -9.49
#